data_AF-A0A838KKK0-F1
#
_entry.id   AF-A0A838KKK0-F1
#
_cell.length_a   1.000
_cell.length_b   1.000
_cell.length_c   1.000
_cell.angle_alpha   90.00
_cell.angle_beta   90.00
_cell.angle_gamma   90.00
#
_symmetry.space_group_name_H-M   'P 1'
#
loop_
_entity.id
_entity.type
_entity.pdbx_description
1 polymer ?
#
loop_
_entity_poly.entity_id
_entity_poly.type
_entity_poly.pdbx_seq_one_letter_code
_entity_poly.pdbx_strand_id
1 'polypeptide(L)'
;MTADPVAAFRHQALLYDDVEDLLATAVPFIEEGVRDGDAVVVNAPETTWTAISAQLSSPEAVVYAPIGDRYHHPQQALWGLRQLVDEERTGRTGRMRAFGEIGFDEDGLDA
;
A
#
# COMPACT_ATOMS: atom_id res chain seq x y z
N MET A 1 -21.68 19.28 2.88
CA MET A 1 -21.70 18.63 1.56
C MET A 1 -20.60 17.57 1.59
N THR A 2 -20.95 16.32 1.88
CA THR A 2 -19.97 15.22 1.87
C THR A 2 -19.58 14.98 0.42
N ALA A 3 -18.28 15.10 0.12
CA ALA A 3 -17.76 14.77 -1.20
C ALA A 3 -18.17 13.34 -1.57
N ASP A 4 -18.43 13.10 -2.86
CA ASP A 4 -18.64 11.74 -3.36
C ASP A 4 -17.40 10.90 -3.02
N PRO A 5 -17.53 9.86 -2.19
CA PRO A 5 -16.39 9.06 -1.75
C PRO A 5 -15.68 8.36 -2.91
N VAL A 6 -16.38 8.09 -4.02
CA VAL A 6 -15.78 7.52 -5.23
C VAL A 6 -14.93 8.56 -5.95
N ALA A 7 -15.38 9.82 -6.02
CA ALA A 7 -14.64 10.91 -6.64
C ALA A 7 -13.39 11.33 -5.84
N ALA A 8 -13.36 11.04 -4.53
CA ALA A 8 -12.22 11.32 -3.65
C ALA A 8 -11.18 10.18 -3.60
N PHE A 9 -11.53 8.98 -4.08
CA PHE A 9 -10.61 7.84 -4.13
C PHE A 9 -9.64 7.99 -5.31
N ARG A 10 -8.34 8.00 -5.01
CA ARG A 10 -7.27 8.08 -6.02
C ARG A 10 -6.50 6.76 -6.05
N HIS A 11 -6.57 6.07 -7.19
CA HIS A 11 -5.73 4.91 -7.50
C HIS A 11 -4.76 5.29 -8.60
N GLN A 12 -3.47 5.06 -8.41
CA GLN A 12 -2.44 5.30 -9.41
C GLN A 12 -1.59 4.06 -9.57
N ALA A 13 -1.16 3.80 -10.79
CA ALA A 13 -0.13 2.81 -11.08
C ALA A 13 1.22 3.50 -11.26
N LEU A 14 2.28 2.83 -10.83
CA LEU A 14 3.66 3.19 -11.08
C LEU A 14 4.29 2.06 -11.91
N LEU A 15 4.89 2.41 -13.03
CA LEU A 15 5.78 1.53 -13.77
C LEU A 15 7.21 2.00 -13.48
N TYR A 16 8.09 1.07 -13.11
CA TYR A 16 9.47 1.33 -12.73
C TYR A 16 10.36 0.24 -13.32
N ASP A 17 11.59 0.61 -13.66
CA ASP A 17 12.57 -0.33 -14.21
C ASP A 17 13.58 -0.78 -13.13
N ASP A 18 13.74 0.00 -12.06
CA ASP A 18 14.63 -0.32 -10.95
C ASP A 18 14.08 0.09 -9.57
N VAL A 19 14.80 -0.32 -8.53
CA VAL A 19 14.40 -0.06 -7.13
C VAL A 19 14.53 1.41 -6.75
N GLU A 20 15.41 2.18 -7.39
CA GLU A 20 15.59 3.60 -7.08
C GLU A 20 14.36 4.39 -7.53
N ASP A 21 13.85 4.11 -8.73
CA ASP A 21 12.61 4.67 -9.27
C ASP A 21 11.39 4.32 -8.39
N LEU A 22 11.32 3.05 -7.94
CA LEU A 22 10.29 2.62 -6.99
C LEU A 22 10.36 3.43 -5.70
N LEU A 23 11.54 3.54 -5.10
CA LEU A 23 11.72 4.22 -3.81
C LEU A 23 11.46 5.73 -3.92
N ALA A 24 11.90 6.36 -5.01
CA ALA A 24 11.69 7.78 -5.29
C ALA A 24 10.20 8.15 -5.34
N THR A 25 9.32 7.21 -5.70
CA THR A 25 7.87 7.42 -5.71
C THR A 25 7.19 6.93 -4.43
N ALA A 26 7.53 5.71 -3.97
CA ALA A 26 6.86 5.07 -2.84
C ALA A 26 7.12 5.80 -1.52
N VAL A 27 8.37 6.20 -1.26
CA VAL A 27 8.77 6.81 0.01
C VAL A 27 8.03 8.14 0.25
N PRO A 28 8.04 9.14 -0.68
CA PRO A 28 7.30 10.38 -0.47
C PRO A 28 5.80 10.18 -0.29
N PHE A 29 5.20 9.23 -1.03
CA PHE A 29 3.78 8.91 -0.92
C PHE A 29 3.40 8.37 0.46
N ILE A 30 4.24 7.49 1.03
CA ILE A 30 4.05 6.89 2.35
C ILE A 30 4.28 7.93 3.44
N GLU A 31 5.37 8.70 3.38
CA GLU A 31 5.67 9.74 4.36
C GLU A 31 4.59 10.82 4.39
N GLU A 32 3.98 11.14 3.25
CA GLU A 32 2.84 12.05 3.20
C GLU A 32 1.65 11.53 3.98
N GLY A 33 1.29 10.25 3.81
CA GLY A 33 0.22 9.62 4.58
C GLY A 33 0.49 9.65 6.08
N VAL A 34 1.69 9.24 6.50
CA VAL A 34 2.09 9.22 7.91
C VAL A 34 2.02 10.63 8.51
N ARG A 35 2.56 11.63 7.82
CA ARG A 35 2.53 13.03 8.27
C ARG A 35 1.10 13.57 8.38
N ASP A 36 0.24 13.23 7.45
CA ASP A 36 -1.16 13.68 7.45
C ASP A 36 -1.99 12.95 8.52
N GLY A 37 -1.47 11.85 9.08
CA GLY A 37 -2.14 11.00 10.06
C GLY A 37 -3.11 10.00 9.44
N ASP A 38 -2.94 9.70 8.14
CA ASP A 38 -3.63 8.62 7.46
C ASP A 38 -3.08 7.27 7.93
N ALA A 39 -3.93 6.24 7.88
CA ALA A 39 -3.45 4.87 7.99
C ALA A 39 -2.66 4.50 6.74
N VAL A 40 -1.44 3.95 6.88
CA VAL A 40 -0.60 3.60 5.74
C VAL A 40 -0.27 2.12 5.74
N VAL A 41 -0.52 1.49 4.59
CA VAL A 41 -0.35 0.05 4.39
C VAL A 41 0.59 -0.18 3.20
N VAL A 42 1.60 -1.03 3.40
CA VAL A 42 2.50 -1.49 2.36
C VAL A 42 2.27 -2.99 2.15
N ASN A 43 1.65 -3.32 1.03
CA ASN A 43 1.44 -4.68 0.57
C ASN A 43 2.42 -4.95 -0.57
N ALA A 44 3.61 -5.47 -0.24
CA ALA A 44 4.68 -5.74 -1.19
C ALA A 44 5.47 -6.99 -0.77
N PRO A 45 6.27 -7.61 -1.66
CA PRO A 45 7.23 -8.64 -1.30
C PRO A 45 8.21 -8.15 -0.23
N GLU A 46 8.84 -9.10 0.48
CA GLU A 46 9.75 -8.80 1.59
C GLU A 46 10.91 -7.88 1.20
N THR A 47 11.47 -8.14 0.03
CA THR A 47 12.53 -7.33 -0.57
C THR A 47 12.14 -5.87 -0.69
N THR A 48 10.93 -5.61 -1.22
CA THR A 48 10.45 -4.24 -1.49
C THR A 48 10.06 -3.53 -0.21
N TRP A 49 9.27 -4.16 0.68
CA TRP A 49 8.85 -3.47 1.89
C TRP A 49 10.04 -3.21 2.82
N THR A 50 11.05 -4.08 2.84
CA THR A 50 12.30 -3.84 3.56
C THR A 50 13.03 -2.62 2.99
N ALA A 51 13.18 -2.53 1.66
CA ALA A 51 13.81 -1.40 1.00
C ALA A 51 13.10 -0.07 1.28
N ILE A 52 11.76 -0.07 1.24
CA ILE A 52 10.93 1.09 1.60
C ILE A 52 11.16 1.46 3.07
N SER A 53 11.01 0.51 3.99
CA SER A 53 11.07 0.77 5.44
C SER A 53 12.39 1.38 5.87
N ALA A 54 13.50 0.98 5.23
CA ALA A 54 14.83 1.49 5.50
C ALA A 54 14.99 2.99 5.17
N GLN A 55 14.11 3.56 4.34
CA GLN A 55 14.15 4.96 3.91
C GLN A 55 13.13 5.85 4.63
N LEU A 56 12.22 5.27 5.42
CA LEU A 56 11.18 6.03 6.11
C LEU A 56 11.70 6.65 7.39
N SER A 57 11.22 7.86 7.69
CA SER A 57 11.50 8.54 8.96
C SER A 57 10.82 7.88 10.17
N SER A 58 9.68 7.21 9.96
CA SER A 58 8.87 6.54 10.99
C SER A 58 8.30 5.22 10.47
N PRO A 59 9.14 4.19 10.24
CA PRO A 59 8.70 2.92 9.67
C PRO A 59 7.69 2.19 10.55
N GLU A 60 7.67 2.44 11.86
CA GLU A 60 6.72 1.87 12.83
C GLU A 60 5.28 2.40 12.68
N ALA A 61 5.09 3.51 11.97
CA ALA A 61 3.78 4.08 11.68
C ALA A 61 3.09 3.42 10.46
N VAL A 62 3.74 2.44 9.84
CA VAL A 62 3.28 1.76 8.62
C VAL A 62 2.96 0.30 8.92
N VAL A 63 1.84 -0.18 8.39
CA VAL A 63 1.48 -1.60 8.43
C VAL A 63 2.08 -2.31 7.22
N TYR A 64 3.01 -3.22 7.47
CA TYR A 64 3.59 -4.08 6.43
C TYR A 64 2.81 -5.38 6.34
N ALA A 65 2.24 -5.64 5.18
CA ALA A 65 1.39 -6.80 4.95
C ALA A 65 1.95 -7.58 3.74
N PRO A 66 2.92 -8.48 3.92
CA PRO A 66 3.58 -9.16 2.80
C PRO A 66 2.57 -9.89 1.89
N ILE A 67 2.80 -9.80 0.58
CA ILE A 67 1.85 -10.27 -0.45
C ILE A 67 1.62 -11.77 -0.39
N GLY A 68 2.65 -12.60 -0.21
CA GLY A 68 2.53 -14.07 -0.15
C GLY A 68 1.58 -14.65 -1.21
N ASP A 69 0.83 -15.69 -0.85
CA ASP A 69 -0.14 -16.35 -1.75
C ASP A 69 -1.49 -15.60 -1.86
N ARG A 70 -1.56 -14.31 -1.53
CA ARG A 70 -2.85 -13.60 -1.46
C ARG A 70 -3.53 -13.48 -2.82
N TYR A 71 -2.77 -13.39 -3.91
CA TYR A 71 -3.33 -13.34 -5.25
C TYR A 71 -3.85 -14.71 -5.73
N HIS A 72 -3.28 -15.82 -5.24
CA HIS A 72 -3.87 -17.15 -5.37
C HIS A 72 -5.22 -17.32 -4.64
N HIS A 73 -5.50 -16.48 -3.63
CA HIS A 73 -6.73 -16.53 -2.82
C HIS A 73 -7.44 -15.17 -2.78
N PRO A 74 -7.97 -14.69 -3.92
CA PRO A 74 -8.47 -13.32 -4.07
C PRO A 74 -9.61 -12.98 -3.11
N GLN A 75 -10.44 -13.96 -2.75
CA GLN A 75 -11.48 -13.77 -1.73
C GLN A 75 -10.85 -13.45 -0.37
N GLN A 76 -9.83 -14.19 0.06
CA GLN A 76 -9.17 -13.95 1.34
C GLN A 76 -8.44 -12.60 1.36
N ALA A 77 -7.81 -12.21 0.25
CA ALA A 77 -7.20 -10.90 0.10
C ALA A 77 -8.22 -9.76 0.26
N LEU A 78 -9.39 -9.87 -0.38
CA LEU A 78 -10.46 -8.88 -0.25
C LEU A 78 -11.03 -8.81 1.18
N TRP A 79 -11.19 -9.96 1.84
CA TRP A 79 -11.61 -10.00 3.24
C TRP A 79 -10.57 -9.34 4.16
N GLY A 80 -9.28 -9.63 3.96
CA GLY A 80 -8.20 -9.00 4.71
C GLY A 80 -8.16 -7.48 4.54
N LEU A 81 -8.28 -7.00 3.29
CA LEU A 81 -8.38 -5.57 3.01
C LEU A 81 -9.60 -4.94 3.68
N ARG A 82 -10.75 -5.63 3.67
CA ARG A 82 -11.98 -5.15 4.31
C ARG A 82 -11.79 -4.98 5.82
N GLN A 83 -11.20 -5.98 6.49
CA GLN A 83 -10.91 -5.91 7.93
C GLN A 83 -9.98 -4.75 8.25
N LEU A 84 -8.89 -4.60 7.49
CA LEU A 84 -7.92 -3.52 7.67
C LEU A 84 -8.57 -2.14 7.50
N VAL A 85 -9.42 -1.97 6.49
CA VAL A 85 -10.19 -0.73 6.33
C VAL A 85 -11.13 -0.49 7.51
N ASP A 86 -11.81 -1.52 8.02
CA ASP A 86 -12.74 -1.36 9.13
C ASP A 86 -12.01 -0.99 10.45
N GLU A 87 -10.82 -1.54 10.68
CA GLU A 87 -9.93 -1.20 11.80
C GLU A 87 -9.44 0.26 11.68
N GLU A 88 -8.89 0.62 10.52
CA GLU A 88 -8.22 1.91 10.29
C GLU A 88 -9.17 3.08 10.03
N ARG A 89 -10.43 2.82 9.63
CA ARG A 89 -11.45 3.87 9.45
C ARG A 89 -11.74 4.63 10.75
N THR A 90 -11.41 4.04 11.89
CA THR A 90 -11.52 4.70 13.21
C THR A 90 -10.31 5.56 13.58
N GLY A 91 -9.26 5.56 12.74
CA GLY A 91 -8.05 6.37 12.89
C GLY A 91 -8.29 7.88 12.71
N ARG A 92 -7.24 8.67 12.97
CA ARG A 92 -7.30 10.14 13.13
C ARG A 92 -7.96 10.89 11.97
N THR A 93 -7.71 10.47 10.73
CA THR A 93 -8.28 11.13 9.53
C THR A 93 -9.45 10.34 8.93
N GLY A 94 -9.63 9.08 9.33
CA GLY A 94 -10.54 8.13 8.68
C GLY A 94 -10.17 7.82 7.23
N ARG A 95 -8.95 8.16 6.79
CA ARG A 95 -8.41 7.86 5.46
C ARG A 95 -7.31 6.81 5.55
N MET A 96 -7.19 6.03 4.48
CA MET A 96 -6.15 5.01 4.33
C MET A 96 -5.43 5.24 3.00
N ARG A 97 -4.10 5.09 3.02
CA ARG A 97 -3.24 5.01 1.84
C ARG A 97 -2.66 3.60 1.76
N ALA A 98 -2.73 3.00 0.57
CA ALA A 98 -2.18 1.68 0.31
C ALA A 98 -1.17 1.75 -0.82
N PHE A 99 0.01 1.18 -0.60
CA PHE A 99 0.99 0.87 -1.63
C PHE A 99 0.95 -0.62 -1.90
N GLY A 100 0.75 -1.00 -3.15
CA GLY A 100 0.69 -2.39 -3.61
C GLY A 100 1.69 -2.61 -4.72
N GLU A 101 2.49 -3.67 -4.61
CA GLU A 101 3.28 -4.17 -5.73
C GLU A 101 2.60 -5.38 -6.36
N ILE A 102 2.74 -5.56 -7.66
CA ILE A 102 2.32 -6.77 -8.36
C ILE A 102 3.50 -7.26 -9.19
N GLY A 103 3.79 -8.56 -9.12
CA GLY A 103 4.77 -9.18 -9.99
C GLY A 103 4.16 -9.44 -11.37
N PHE A 104 4.94 -9.22 -12.42
CA PHE A 104 4.64 -9.73 -13.76
C PHE A 104 5.76 -10.71 -14.13
N ASP A 105 5.40 -11.96 -14.41
CA ASP A 105 6.30 -12.95 -14.99
C ASP A 105 6.13 -13.02 -16.51
N GLU A 106 6.90 -13.89 -17.18
CA GLU A 106 6.84 -14.05 -18.64
C GLU A 106 5.47 -14.58 -19.14
N ASP A 107 4.65 -15.16 -18.24
CA ASP A 107 3.35 -15.76 -18.55
C ASP A 107 2.13 -14.89 -18.12
N GLY A 108 2.33 -13.82 -17.33
CA GLY A 108 1.27 -12.95 -16.84
C GLY A 108 1.56 -12.34 -15.45
N LEU A 109 0.51 -12.14 -14.64
CA LEU A 109 0.69 -11.74 -13.25
C LEU A 109 1.27 -12.93 -12.47
N ASP A 110 2.41 -12.73 -11.82
CA ASP A 110 2.94 -13.68 -10.84
C ASP A 110 1.97 -13.65 -9.64
N ALA A 111 1.15 -14.69 -9.54
CA ALA A 111 0.07 -14.83 -8.56
C ALA A 111 0.53 -15.44 -7.24
#